data_AF-A0A2A5QR46-F1
#
_entry.id   AF-A0A2A5QR46-F1
#
_cell.length_a   1.000
_cell.length_b   1.000
_cell.length_c   1.000
_cell.angle_alpha   90.00
_cell.angle_beta   90.00
_cell.angle_gamma   90.00
#
_symmetry.space_group_name_H-M   'P 1'
#
loop_
_entity.id
_entity.type
_entity.pdbx_description
1 polymer ?
#
loop_
_entity_poly.entity_id
_entity_poly.type
_entity_poly.pdbx_seq_one_letter_code
_entity_poly.pdbx_strand_id
1 'polypeptide(L)'
;MSVDDTYTESQVIMTAVKIIAPFTLTYGLFMTFHGGDAPGGGFQGGTIVGVTVLMLAFAFGIEPTRQWLRNSVLVGLVTGGVVIFGAIGLAMVALGGEFLEFYQLKEVFHIKPKWGLEAVEIGGISLIVSGVIISLFFTMAAGFTPERPSGTGGIRETDTADESSDSTDVEVSDDD
;
A
#
# COMPACT_ATOMS: atom_id res chain seq x y z
N MET A 1 -17.15 -24.47 -12.56
CA MET A 1 -16.27 -24.81 -11.43
C MET A 1 -15.94 -23.49 -10.75
N SER A 2 -16.71 -23.10 -9.74
CA SER A 2 -16.47 -21.88 -8.97
C SER A 2 -15.19 -22.10 -8.17
N VAL A 3 -14.21 -21.24 -8.39
CA VAL A 3 -13.08 -21.10 -7.46
C VAL A 3 -13.71 -20.66 -6.15
N ASP A 4 -13.60 -21.48 -5.11
CA ASP A 4 -13.96 -21.12 -3.75
C ASP A 4 -13.12 -19.90 -3.36
N ASP A 5 -13.75 -18.72 -3.35
CA ASP A 5 -13.21 -17.54 -2.70
C ASP A 5 -13.10 -17.86 -1.20
N THR A 6 -11.94 -18.37 -0.79
CA THR A 6 -11.59 -18.63 0.61
C THR A 6 -11.28 -17.31 1.33
N TYR A 7 -12.15 -16.31 1.16
CA TYR A 7 -12.24 -15.13 2.01
C TYR A 7 -13.50 -15.29 2.85
N THR A 8 -13.40 -16.06 3.92
CA THR A 8 -14.45 -16.06 4.94
C THR A 8 -14.35 -14.72 5.67
N GLU A 9 -15.20 -13.76 5.30
CA GLU A 9 -15.34 -12.49 6.02
C GLU A 9 -15.68 -12.78 7.49
N SER A 10 -14.67 -12.71 8.36
CA SER A 10 -14.87 -12.92 9.78
C SER A 10 -15.44 -11.66 10.39
N GLN A 11 -16.72 -11.71 10.76
CA GLN A 11 -17.41 -10.62 11.46
C GLN A 11 -16.68 -10.17 12.73
N VAL A 12 -16.01 -11.12 13.41
CA VAL A 12 -15.18 -10.82 14.59
C VAL A 12 -13.96 -10.00 14.19
N ILE A 13 -13.22 -10.39 13.14
CA ILE A 13 -12.05 -9.66 12.65
C ILE A 13 -12.44 -8.27 12.16
N MET A 14 -13.48 -8.16 11.34
CA MET A 14 -13.97 -6.88 10.82
C MET A 14 -14.34 -5.93 11.96
N THR A 15 -15.07 -6.42 12.96
CA THR A 15 -15.47 -5.61 14.13
C THR A 15 -14.27 -5.19 14.95
N ALA A 16 -13.33 -6.10 15.23
CA ALA A 16 -12.11 -5.79 15.97
C ALA A 16 -11.27 -4.74 15.24
N VAL A 17 -11.07 -4.89 13.92
CA VAL A 17 -10.28 -3.95 13.13
C VAL A 17 -10.93 -2.56 13.07
N LYS A 18 -12.27 -2.46 12.96
CA LYS A 18 -12.97 -1.15 13.05
C LYS A 18 -12.66 -0.41 14.34
N ILE A 19 -12.54 -1.14 15.45
CA ILE A 19 -12.25 -0.56 16.76
C ILE A 19 -10.76 -0.23 16.87
N ILE A 20 -9.87 -1.14 16.49
CA ILE A 20 -8.42 -1.03 16.70
C ILE A 20 -7.75 -0.04 15.75
N ALA A 21 -8.16 -0.01 14.48
CA ALA A 21 -7.56 0.84 13.44
C ALA A 21 -7.41 2.33 13.83
N PRO A 22 -8.42 3.03 14.38
CA PRO A 22 -8.25 4.42 14.79
C PRO A 22 -7.20 4.57 15.90
N PHE A 23 -7.07 3.61 16.82
CA PHE A 23 -6.05 3.67 17.88
C PHE A 23 -4.65 3.41 17.33
N THR A 24 -4.46 2.42 16.46
CA THR A 24 -3.14 2.15 15.88
C THR A 24 -2.71 3.28 14.95
N LEU A 25 -3.62 3.85 14.16
CA LEU A 25 -3.34 5.02 13.34
C LEU A 25 -2.92 6.21 14.20
N THR A 26 -3.71 6.51 15.24
CA THR A 26 -3.41 7.63 16.16
C THR A 26 -2.08 7.42 16.88
N TYR A 27 -1.79 6.19 17.33
CA TYR A 27 -0.52 5.86 17.97
C TYR A 27 0.66 5.99 17.01
N GLY A 28 0.52 5.53 15.77
CA GLY A 28 1.54 5.70 14.72
C GLY A 28 1.83 7.18 14.46
N LEU A 29 0.79 8.01 14.31
CA LEU A 29 0.93 9.45 14.16
C LEU A 29 1.57 10.10 15.40
N PHE A 30 1.17 9.68 16.61
CA PHE A 30 1.77 10.15 17.85
C PHE A 30 3.28 9.87 17.90
N MET A 31 3.71 8.64 17.56
CA MET A 31 5.12 8.27 17.51
C MET A 31 5.89 9.06 16.43
N THR A 32 5.26 9.36 15.30
CA THR A 32 5.85 10.21 14.26
C THR A 32 6.08 11.63 14.76
N PHE A 33 5.11 12.23 15.46
CA PHE A 33 5.20 13.62 15.92
C PHE A 33 6.04 13.80 17.21
N HIS A 34 6.25 12.75 18.01
CA HIS A 34 6.97 12.82 19.29
C HIS A 34 8.30 12.06 19.30
N GLY A 35 8.85 11.75 18.11
CA GLY A 35 10.12 11.05 17.96
C GLY A 35 11.32 11.76 18.60
N GLY A 36 11.29 13.09 18.64
CA GLY A 36 12.38 13.89 19.22
C GLY A 36 12.46 13.86 20.74
N ASP A 37 11.39 13.46 21.44
CA ASP A 37 11.29 13.50 22.91
C ASP A 37 11.12 12.11 23.56
N ALA A 38 10.86 11.06 22.77
CA ALA A 38 10.61 9.71 23.25
C ALA A 38 11.23 8.66 22.30
N PRO A 39 11.50 7.43 22.75
CA PRO A 39 11.88 6.33 21.85
C PRO A 39 10.83 6.18 20.76
N GLY A 40 11.22 6.40 19.50
CA GLY A 40 10.25 6.57 18.43
C GLY A 40 10.86 7.20 17.17
N GLY A 41 10.01 7.89 16.41
CA GLY A 41 10.42 8.64 15.22
C GLY A 41 9.58 8.36 13.99
N GLY A 42 9.90 9.09 12.92
CA GLY A 42 9.24 8.99 11.62
C GLY A 42 9.23 7.57 11.06
N PHE A 43 10.30 6.79 11.26
CA PHE A 43 10.38 5.40 10.80
C PHE A 43 9.37 4.48 11.50
N GLN A 44 9.39 4.46 12.83
CA GLN A 44 8.51 3.57 13.61
C GLN A 44 7.05 3.99 13.47
N GLY A 45 6.76 5.29 13.59
CA GLY A 45 5.41 5.80 13.41
C GLY A 45 4.88 5.58 11.99
N GLY A 46 5.69 5.85 10.97
CA GLY A 46 5.35 5.56 9.57
C GLY A 46 5.10 4.08 9.31
N THR A 47 5.85 3.19 9.97
CA THR A 47 5.62 1.74 9.89
C THR A 47 4.26 1.36 10.47
N ILE A 48 3.90 1.89 11.65
CA ILE A 48 2.60 1.62 12.29
C ILE A 48 1.45 2.15 11.45
N VAL A 49 1.60 3.35 10.84
CA VAL A 49 0.62 3.90 9.89
C VAL A 49 0.45 2.95 8.70
N GLY A 50 1.55 2.48 8.09
CA GLY A 50 1.51 1.52 6.98
C GLY A 50 0.82 0.22 7.37
N VAL A 51 1.22 -0.39 8.49
CA VAL A 51 0.63 -1.65 8.99
C VAL A 51 -0.85 -1.50 9.34
N THR A 52 -1.29 -0.32 9.77
CA THR A 52 -2.72 -0.06 10.00
C THR A 52 -3.52 -0.16 8.69
N VAL A 53 -2.96 0.29 7.57
CA VAL A 53 -3.57 0.12 6.24
C VAL A 53 -3.60 -1.36 5.84
N LEU A 54 -2.52 -2.11 6.10
CA LEU A 54 -2.49 -3.56 5.87
C LEU A 54 -3.59 -4.29 6.67
N MET A 55 -3.77 -3.91 7.94
CA MET A 55 -4.81 -4.48 8.80
C MET A 55 -6.22 -4.23 8.23
N LEU A 56 -6.46 -3.04 7.68
CA LEU A 56 -7.71 -2.75 6.96
C LEU A 56 -7.85 -3.61 5.70
N ALA A 57 -6.77 -3.79 4.93
CA ALA A 57 -6.78 -4.63 3.74
C ALA A 57 -7.08 -6.10 4.05
N PHE A 58 -6.56 -6.64 5.15
CA PHE A 58 -6.88 -8.01 5.58
C PHE A 58 -8.32 -8.16 6.09
N ALA A 59 -8.89 -7.12 6.70
CA ALA A 59 -10.25 -7.17 7.26
C ALA A 59 -11.35 -6.93 6.20
N PHE A 60 -11.10 -6.06 5.22
CA PHE A 60 -12.11 -5.60 4.25
C PHE A 60 -11.78 -5.99 2.80
N GLY A 61 -10.74 -6.77 2.59
CA GLY A 61 -10.29 -7.21 1.28
C GLY A 61 -9.19 -6.33 0.69
N ILE A 62 -8.22 -7.00 0.06
CA ILE A 62 -7.01 -6.37 -0.50
C ILE A 62 -7.36 -5.49 -1.71
N GLU A 63 -8.14 -6.03 -2.64
CA GLU A 63 -8.48 -5.33 -3.88
C GLU A 63 -9.37 -4.08 -3.65
N PRO A 64 -10.44 -4.14 -2.82
CA PRO A 64 -11.19 -2.93 -2.42
C PRO A 64 -10.31 -1.86 -1.77
N THR A 65 -9.40 -2.26 -0.88
CA THR A 65 -8.50 -1.33 -0.18
C THR A 65 -7.49 -0.71 -1.13
N ARG A 66 -6.98 -1.48 -2.10
CA ARG A 66 -6.09 -0.99 -3.16
C ARG A 66 -6.80 0.01 -4.08
N GLN A 67 -8.06 -0.23 -4.42
CA GLN A 67 -8.85 0.71 -5.24
C GLN A 67 -9.17 2.00 -4.48
N TRP A 68 -9.46 1.90 -3.18
CA TRP A 68 -9.60 3.06 -2.30
C TRP A 68 -8.29 3.87 -2.23
N LEU A 69 -7.16 3.18 -2.12
CA LEU A 69 -5.84 3.78 -2.05
C LEU A 69 -5.23 3.98 -3.45
N ARG A 70 -5.65 5.04 -4.14
CA ARG A 70 -5.18 5.38 -5.50
C ARG A 70 -3.64 5.29 -5.58
N ASN A 71 -3.12 4.60 -6.59
CA ASN A 71 -1.67 4.44 -6.80
C ASN A 71 -0.90 5.78 -6.80
N SER A 72 -1.51 6.85 -7.34
CA SER A 72 -0.93 8.19 -7.33
C SER A 72 -0.68 8.74 -5.92
N VAL A 73 -1.50 8.36 -4.93
CA VAL A 73 -1.32 8.77 -3.53
C VAL A 73 -0.09 8.06 -2.95
N LEU A 74 0.05 6.76 -3.16
CA LEU A 74 1.22 5.99 -2.69
C LEU A 74 2.52 6.50 -3.30
N VAL A 75 2.53 6.68 -4.63
CA VAL A 75 3.68 7.26 -5.32
C VAL A 75 3.96 8.66 -4.78
N GLY A 76 2.92 9.49 -4.63
CA GLY A 76 3.03 10.84 -4.08
C GLY A 76 3.58 10.90 -2.66
N LEU A 77 3.21 9.96 -1.78
CA LEU A 77 3.76 9.83 -0.43
C LEU A 77 5.26 9.53 -0.48
N VAL A 78 5.67 8.52 -1.25
CA VAL A 78 7.08 8.12 -1.33
C VAL A 78 7.92 9.22 -1.99
N THR A 79 7.51 9.71 -3.17
CA THR A 79 8.25 10.75 -3.88
C THR A 79 8.24 12.07 -3.12
N GLY A 80 7.10 12.42 -2.52
CA GLY A 80 6.96 13.62 -1.69
C GLY A 80 7.89 13.58 -0.48
N GLY A 81 7.94 12.45 0.23
CA GLY A 81 8.86 12.26 1.33
C GLY A 81 10.33 12.32 0.91
N VAL A 82 10.71 11.73 -0.23
CA VAL A 82 12.09 11.84 -0.77
C VAL A 82 12.44 13.29 -1.13
N VAL A 83 11.51 14.01 -1.77
CA VAL A 83 11.71 15.42 -2.13
C VAL A 83 11.85 16.28 -0.87
N ILE A 84 11.01 16.09 0.15
CA ILE A 84 11.08 16.83 1.42
C ILE A 84 12.41 16.53 2.14
N PHE A 85 12.80 15.26 2.24
CA PHE A 85 14.06 14.86 2.85
C PHE A 85 15.26 15.52 2.15
N GLY A 86 15.30 15.42 0.82
CA GLY A 86 16.35 16.01 0.00
C GLY A 86 16.37 17.54 0.10
N ALA A 87 15.20 18.19 0.03
CA ALA A 87 15.09 19.64 0.13
C ALA A 87 15.58 20.16 1.48
N ILE A 88 15.24 19.51 2.60
CA ILE A 88 15.70 19.92 3.93
C ILE A 88 17.22 19.78 4.03
N GLY A 89 17.78 18.65 3.60
CA GLY A 89 19.22 18.45 3.66
C GLY A 89 20.01 19.40 2.75
N LEU A 90 19.51 19.64 1.53
CA LEU A 90 20.11 20.62 0.60
C LEU A 90 19.95 22.06 1.08
N ALA A 91 18.87 22.39 1.80
CA ALA A 91 18.72 23.70 2.41
C ALA A 91 19.81 23.97 3.46
N MET A 92 20.25 22.95 4.21
CA MET A 92 21.35 23.12 5.18
C MET A 92 22.68 23.38 4.47
N VAL A 93 22.93 22.69 3.35
CA VAL A 93 24.10 22.94 2.49
C VAL A 93 24.07 24.36 1.91
N ALA A 94 22.91 24.84 1.47
CA ALA A 94 22.75 26.20 0.95
C ALA A 94 23.00 27.28 2.02
N LEU A 95 22.86 26.95 3.31
CA LEU A 95 23.19 27.82 4.44
C LEU A 95 24.69 27.76 4.83
N GLY A 96 25.49 26.96 4.14
CA GLY A 96 26.93 26.81 4.36
C GLY A 96 27.33 25.70 5.33
N GLY A 97 26.39 24.84 5.76
CA GLY A 97 26.67 23.65 6.55
C GLY A 97 26.81 22.38 5.71
N GLU A 98 26.90 21.22 6.37
CA GLU A 98 26.82 19.91 5.73
C GLU A 98 25.37 19.41 5.55
N PHE A 99 25.19 18.34 4.78
CA PHE A 99 23.87 17.75 4.54
C PHE A 99 23.26 17.25 5.87
N LEU A 100 22.05 17.74 6.19
CA LEU A 100 21.35 17.50 7.46
C LEU A 100 22.09 18.04 8.71
N GLU A 101 23.04 18.95 8.54
CA GLU A 101 23.64 19.66 9.67
C GLU A 101 22.73 20.78 10.16
N PHE A 102 21.93 20.49 11.19
CA PHE A 102 20.95 21.44 11.72
C PHE A 102 21.52 22.52 12.64
N TYR A 103 22.85 22.56 12.87
CA TYR A 103 23.46 23.59 13.69
C TYR A 103 23.39 24.98 13.03
N GLN A 104 23.55 25.05 11.70
CA GLN A 104 23.35 26.29 10.93
C GLN A 104 21.94 26.87 11.09
N LEU A 105 20.93 26.04 11.34
CA LEU A 105 19.57 26.49 11.61
C LEU A 105 19.50 27.36 12.88
N LYS A 106 20.33 27.05 13.87
CA LYS A 106 20.48 27.83 15.10
C LYS A 106 21.25 29.11 14.85
N GLU A 107 22.34 29.06 14.09
CA GLU A 107 23.19 30.23 13.84
C GLU A 107 22.49 31.29 12.99
N VAL A 108 21.78 30.87 11.94
CA VAL A 108 21.15 31.79 10.98
C VAL A 108 19.77 32.24 11.45
N PHE A 109 18.94 31.31 11.93
CA PHE A 109 17.53 31.57 12.22
C PHE A 109 17.18 31.52 13.71
N HIS A 110 18.14 31.25 14.59
CA HIS A 110 17.89 31.06 16.04
C HIS A 110 16.89 29.92 16.35
N ILE A 111 16.73 28.98 15.42
CA ILE A 111 15.86 27.81 15.57
C ILE A 111 16.65 26.68 16.22
N LYS A 112 16.03 25.96 17.16
CA LYS A 112 16.70 24.80 17.78
C LYS A 112 16.89 23.69 16.73
N PRO A 113 18.08 23.06 16.65
CA PRO A 113 18.36 21.97 15.70
C PRO A 113 17.34 20.83 15.73
N LYS A 114 16.77 20.57 16.92
CA LYS A 114 15.67 19.61 17.14
C LYS A 114 14.53 19.74 16.12
N TRP A 115 14.10 20.96 15.81
CA TRP A 115 12.99 21.18 14.88
C TRP A 115 13.33 20.82 13.44
N GLY A 116 14.61 20.94 13.05
CA GLY A 116 15.09 20.47 11.76
C GLY A 116 15.05 18.95 11.66
N LEU A 117 15.50 18.26 12.71
CA LEU A 117 15.43 16.80 12.81
C LEU A 117 13.97 16.30 12.74
N GLU A 118 13.09 16.87 13.57
CA GLU A 118 11.67 16.51 13.59
C GLU A 118 10.99 16.77 12.24
N ALA A 119 11.32 17.87 11.55
CA ALA A 119 10.79 18.15 10.22
C ALA A 119 11.17 17.07 9.20
N VAL A 120 12.41 16.57 9.23
CA VAL A 120 12.86 15.48 8.35
C VAL A 120 12.18 14.17 8.69
N GLU A 121 12.03 13.86 9.97
CA GLU A 121 11.38 12.63 10.41
C GLU A 121 9.89 12.61 10.04
N ILE A 122 9.18 13.70 10.31
CA ILE A 122 7.75 13.84 10.08
C ILE A 122 7.48 13.96 8.57
N GLY A 123 8.11 14.93 7.91
CA GLY A 123 7.79 15.28 6.52
C GLY A 123 8.50 14.42 5.48
N GLY A 124 9.66 13.85 5.80
CA GLY A 124 10.42 13.00 4.88
C GLY A 124 10.22 11.53 5.20
N ILE A 125 10.85 11.08 6.29
CA ILE A 125 11.02 9.65 6.59
C ILE A 125 9.67 8.96 6.80
N SER A 126 8.74 9.55 7.54
CA SER A 126 7.45 8.90 7.83
C SER A 126 6.60 8.64 6.58
N LEU A 127 6.63 9.57 5.62
CA LEU A 127 5.91 9.45 4.35
C LEU A 127 6.54 8.36 3.46
N ILE A 128 7.88 8.34 3.38
CA ILE A 128 8.60 7.29 2.65
C ILE A 128 8.27 5.92 3.24
N VAL A 129 8.42 5.77 4.55
CA VAL A 129 8.28 4.46 5.21
C VAL A 129 6.85 3.95 5.11
N SER A 130 5.84 4.77 5.42
CA SER A 130 4.44 4.37 5.28
C SER A 130 4.10 4.00 3.83
N GLY A 131 4.49 4.84 2.85
CA GLY A 131 4.27 4.58 1.44
C GLY A 131 4.95 3.31 0.94
N VAL A 132 6.19 3.05 1.34
CA VAL A 132 6.95 1.85 0.96
C VAL A 132 6.33 0.60 1.57
N ILE A 133 5.98 0.59 2.86
CA ILE A 133 5.35 -0.56 3.50
C ILE A 133 4.03 -0.94 2.80
N ILE A 134 3.20 0.06 2.49
CA ILE A 134 1.93 -0.19 1.80
C ILE A 134 2.15 -0.66 0.36
N SER A 135 3.09 -0.03 -0.35
CA SER A 135 3.40 -0.39 -1.75
C SER A 135 3.98 -1.80 -1.86
N LEU A 136 4.90 -2.17 -0.96
CA LEU A 136 5.45 -3.52 -0.88
C LEU A 136 4.36 -4.54 -0.60
N PHE A 137 3.45 -4.25 0.33
CA PHE A 137 2.32 -5.13 0.62
C PHE A 137 1.46 -5.41 -0.63
N PHE A 138 1.00 -4.36 -1.32
CA PHE A 138 0.16 -4.56 -2.50
C PHE A 138 0.91 -5.19 -3.68
N THR A 139 2.21 -4.90 -3.82
CA THR A 139 3.06 -5.53 -4.84
C THR A 139 3.21 -7.03 -4.58
N MET A 140 3.43 -7.42 -3.32
CA MET A 140 3.49 -8.83 -2.94
C MET A 140 2.13 -9.53 -3.10
N ALA A 141 1.04 -8.86 -2.71
CA ALA A 141 -0.30 -9.41 -2.81
C ALA A 141 -0.78 -9.64 -4.26
N ALA A 142 -0.27 -8.86 -5.22
CA ALA A 142 -0.58 -9.04 -6.63
C ALA A 142 0.02 -10.32 -7.23
N GLY A 143 1.09 -10.87 -6.62
CA GLY A 143 1.80 -12.04 -7.12
C GLY A 143 2.57 -11.80 -8.42
N PHE A 144 3.42 -12.76 -8.81
CA PHE A 144 4.10 -12.75 -10.10
C PHE A 144 3.35 -13.65 -11.07
N THR A 145 2.72 -13.08 -12.11
CA THR A 145 2.27 -13.89 -13.26
C THR A 145 3.42 -13.91 -14.27
N PRO A 146 4.09 -15.05 -14.51
CA PRO A 146 5.05 -15.13 -15.60
C PRO A 146 4.27 -14.97 -16.91
N GLU A 147 4.59 -13.98 -17.73
CA GLU A 147 4.22 -13.99 -19.15
C GLU A 147 4.72 -15.32 -19.74
N ARG A 148 3.82 -16.31 -19.90
CA ARG A 148 4.11 -17.46 -20.75
C ARG A 148 4.10 -16.94 -22.18
N PRO A 149 5.21 -17.01 -22.94
CA PRO A 149 5.14 -16.80 -24.38
C PRO A 149 4.21 -17.90 -24.93
N SER A 150 3.01 -17.51 -25.36
CA SER A 150 2.03 -18.39 -25.97
C SER A 150 2.50 -18.79 -27.37
N GLY A 151 3.50 -19.67 -27.42
CA GLY A 151 3.93 -20.36 -28.62
C GLY A 151 2.98 -21.52 -28.93
N THR A 152 1.77 -21.21 -29.40
CA THR A 152 0.92 -22.21 -30.07
C THR A 152 0.34 -21.57 -31.33
N GLY A 153 0.98 -21.85 -32.47
CA GLY A 153 0.40 -21.66 -33.78
C GLY A 153 -0.77 -22.61 -33.95
N GLY A 154 -1.99 -22.12 -33.72
CA GLY A 154 -3.22 -22.82 -34.07
C GLY A 154 -3.57 -22.54 -35.53
N ILE A 155 -3.50 -23.56 -36.37
CA ILE A 155 -4.05 -23.55 -37.72
C ILE A 155 -5.58 -23.41 -37.58
N ARG A 156 -6.16 -22.45 -38.31
CA ARG A 156 -7.61 -22.29 -38.49
C ARG A 156 -8.14 -23.53 -39.22
N GLU A 157 -8.98 -24.31 -38.56
CA GLU A 157 -9.89 -25.23 -39.24
C GLU A 157 -11.21 -24.49 -39.47
N THR A 158 -11.53 -24.34 -40.74
CA THR A 158 -12.62 -23.51 -41.25
C THR A 158 -13.94 -24.28 -41.13
N ASP A 159 -14.96 -23.62 -40.61
CA ASP A 159 -16.38 -24.02 -40.70
C ASP A 159 -16.75 -24.46 -42.11
N THR A 160 -17.29 -25.66 -42.28
CA THR A 160 -18.33 -25.93 -43.28
C THR A 160 -19.07 -27.22 -42.95
N ALA A 161 -20.38 -27.09 -42.68
CA ALA A 161 -21.48 -27.84 -43.31
C ALA A 161 -22.64 -28.06 -42.32
N ASP A 162 -23.56 -27.11 -42.42
CA ASP A 162 -25.01 -27.23 -42.31
C ASP A 162 -25.55 -28.63 -42.70
N GLU A 163 -26.22 -29.32 -41.76
CA GLU A 163 -27.25 -30.30 -42.10
C GLU A 163 -28.35 -30.31 -41.01
N SER A 164 -29.53 -29.93 -41.47
CA SER A 164 -30.82 -29.87 -40.78
C SER A 164 -31.52 -31.23 -40.73
N SER A 165 -32.10 -31.58 -39.57
CA SER A 165 -33.40 -32.28 -39.39
C SER A 165 -33.50 -32.74 -37.93
N ASP A 166 -34.35 -32.13 -37.10
CA ASP A 166 -35.74 -32.58 -36.86
C ASP A 166 -35.83 -33.99 -36.25
N SER A 167 -36.07 -34.07 -34.94
CA SER A 167 -37.16 -34.86 -34.35
C SER A 167 -37.10 -34.89 -32.81
N THR A 168 -38.16 -34.31 -32.22
CA THR A 168 -38.89 -34.76 -31.01
C THR A 168 -38.20 -34.99 -29.66
N ASP A 169 -38.69 -34.21 -28.71
CA ASP A 169 -38.82 -34.51 -27.28
C ASP A 169 -39.11 -35.99 -26.99
N VAL A 170 -38.33 -36.57 -26.05
CA VAL A 170 -38.80 -37.70 -25.24
C VAL A 170 -38.40 -37.43 -23.79
N GLU A 171 -39.45 -37.32 -22.97
CA GLU A 171 -39.45 -37.17 -21.52
C GLU A 171 -38.76 -38.32 -20.79
N VAL A 172 -38.29 -37.99 -19.59
CA VAL A 172 -37.81 -38.91 -18.54
C VAL A 172 -39.00 -39.67 -17.94
N SER A 173 -38.86 -40.98 -17.73
CA SER A 173 -39.54 -41.67 -16.62
C SER A 173 -38.77 -42.94 -16.21
N ASP A 174 -38.41 -42.98 -14.94
CA ASP A 174 -37.95 -44.15 -14.18
C ASP A 174 -39.03 -45.24 -14.15
N ASP A 175 -38.67 -46.52 -14.35
CA ASP A 175 -39.24 -47.68 -13.63
C ASP A 175 -38.48 -48.98 -13.98
N ASP A 176 -38.38 -49.86 -12.97
CA ASP A 176 -37.79 -51.21 -12.84
C ASP A 176 -36.26 -51.38 -12.62
#